data_AF-A0A7C4EAR3-F1
#
_entry.id   AF-A0A7C4EAR3-F1
#
_cell.length_a   1.000
_cell.length_b   1.000
_cell.length_c   1.000
_cell.angle_alpha   90.00
_cell.angle_beta   90.00
_cell.angle_gamma   90.00
#
_symmetry.space_group_name_H-M   'P 1'
#
loop_
_entity.id
_entity.type
_entity.pdbx_description
1 polymer ?
#
loop_
_entity_poly.entity_id
_entity_poly.type
_entity_poly.pdbx_seq_one_letter_code
_entity_poly.pdbx_strand_id
1 'polypeptide(L)'
;MGKEFLYSDSVVVIVYLCDVKIILQQLNLPDIELKITDEGGSALVFDILRKKYVRLTPEEWVRQHIIHYFIHQLGYPAGLIAVEMQIRLNRMVRRCDIIVFDNAGNPLMVTECKSFTMPLTLNAFEQVIRYNSVLKVNYIAVSNGLDHYCCRMSSDGSWEYLPAFPAYHALFG
;
A
#
# COMPACT_ATOMS: atom_id res chain seq x y z
N MET A 1 -10.38 -28.78 -3.92
CA MET A 1 -10.85 -28.17 -2.66
C MET A 1 -11.15 -26.72 -2.96
N GLY A 2 -12.43 -26.32 -2.93
CA GLY A 2 -12.90 -25.03 -3.44
C GLY A 2 -12.46 -23.88 -2.56
N LYS A 3 -12.09 -22.76 -3.17
CA LYS A 3 -11.91 -21.48 -2.48
C LYS A 3 -13.31 -20.87 -2.35
N GLU A 4 -13.85 -20.80 -1.14
CA GLU A 4 -15.09 -20.05 -0.88
C GLU A 4 -14.71 -18.69 -0.30
N PHE A 5 -15.00 -17.64 -1.06
CA PHE A 5 -15.04 -16.27 -0.56
C PHE A 5 -16.48 -16.00 -0.13
N LEU A 6 -16.73 -15.98 1.17
CA LEU A 6 -18.04 -15.62 1.71
C LEU A 6 -18.02 -14.13 2.02
N TYR A 7 -18.83 -13.37 1.29
CA TYR A 7 -19.17 -11.99 1.61
C TYR A 7 -20.44 -12.03 2.46
N SER A 8 -20.37 -11.57 3.72
CA SER A 8 -21.56 -11.38 4.55
C SER A 8 -21.94 -9.90 4.58
N ASP A 9 -23.19 -9.59 4.92
CA ASP A 9 -23.77 -8.24 5.00
C ASP A 9 -23.05 -7.28 5.99
N SER A 10 -22.00 -7.77 6.68
CA SER A 10 -21.10 -7.01 7.52
C SER A 10 -19.65 -7.13 6.99
N VAL A 11 -19.28 -6.38 5.95
CA VAL A 11 -17.95 -5.84 5.56
C VAL A 11 -16.67 -6.71 5.78
N VAL A 12 -16.80 -8.03 5.92
CA VAL A 12 -15.74 -8.95 6.31
C VAL A 12 -15.53 -9.97 5.20
N VAL A 13 -14.30 -10.06 4.70
CA VAL A 13 -13.87 -11.05 3.72
C VAL A 13 -13.27 -12.23 4.48
N ILE A 14 -13.98 -13.35 4.54
CA ILE A 14 -13.44 -14.55 5.19
C ILE A 14 -12.77 -15.42 4.13
N VAL A 15 -11.48 -15.69 4.31
CA VAL A 15 -10.72 -16.62 3.47
C VAL A 15 -10.51 -17.90 4.28
N TYR A 16 -11.08 -19.00 3.77
CA TYR A 16 -10.86 -20.35 4.30
C TYR A 16 -9.80 -21.07 3.47
N LEU A 17 -8.71 -21.44 4.13
CA LEU A 17 -7.58 -22.13 3.53
C LEU A 17 -7.23 -23.33 4.38
N CYS A 18 -7.70 -24.53 3.99
CA CYS A 18 -7.57 -25.78 4.76
C CYS A 18 -8.01 -25.62 6.23
N ASP A 19 -7.08 -25.27 7.12
CA ASP A 19 -7.27 -25.11 8.56
C ASP A 19 -7.09 -23.66 9.06
N VAL A 20 -6.85 -22.71 8.15
CA VAL A 20 -6.64 -21.28 8.46
C VAL A 20 -7.89 -20.48 8.10
N LYS A 21 -8.49 -19.87 9.12
CA LYS A 21 -9.50 -18.83 8.94
C LYS A 21 -8.83 -17.48 9.01
N ILE A 22 -8.83 -16.73 7.91
CA ILE A 22 -8.40 -15.33 7.91
C ILE A 22 -9.62 -14.44 7.75
N ILE A 23 -9.70 -13.45 8.65
CA ILE A 23 -10.71 -12.40 8.63
C ILE A 23 -10.04 -11.18 8.01
N LEU A 24 -10.42 -10.88 6.78
CA LEU A 24 -10.05 -9.67 6.05
C LEU A 24 -11.24 -8.72 6.01
N GLN A 25 -10.99 -7.54 5.49
CA GLN A 25 -11.93 -6.43 5.44
C GLN A 25 -12.13 -6.02 3.98
N GLN A 26 -13.38 -5.79 3.57
CA GLN A 26 -13.63 -5.09 2.31
C GLN A 26 -13.14 -3.64 2.48
N LEU A 27 -12.20 -3.25 1.62
CA LEU A 27 -11.53 -1.95 1.69
C LEU A 27 -12.31 -0.90 0.89
N ASN A 28 -12.11 0.38 1.23
CA ASN A 28 -12.58 1.51 0.44
C ASN A 28 -11.64 1.76 -0.74
N LEU A 29 -11.45 0.74 -1.56
CA LEU A 29 -10.61 0.68 -2.76
C LEU A 29 -11.34 -0.14 -3.83
N PRO A 30 -11.01 0.04 -5.12
CA PRO A 30 -11.61 -0.76 -6.18
C PRO A 30 -11.40 -2.26 -5.97
N ASP A 31 -12.41 -3.06 -6.32
CA ASP A 31 -12.35 -4.51 -6.20
C ASP A 31 -11.26 -5.09 -7.10
N ILE A 32 -10.52 -6.07 -6.56
CA ILE A 32 -9.46 -6.77 -7.27
C ILE A 32 -9.45 -8.25 -6.93
N GLU A 33 -9.01 -9.07 -7.88
CA GLU A 33 -8.78 -10.49 -7.64
C GLU A 33 -7.32 -10.75 -7.27
N LEU A 34 -7.08 -11.10 -6.00
CA LEU A 34 -5.76 -11.47 -5.52
C LEU A 34 -5.55 -12.98 -5.57
N LYS A 35 -4.37 -13.40 -6.04
CA LYS A 35 -3.96 -14.81 -6.02
C LYS A 35 -3.51 -15.20 -4.63
N ILE A 36 -4.40 -15.83 -3.88
CA ILE A 36 -4.15 -16.31 -2.52
C ILE A 36 -3.99 -17.84 -2.50
N THR A 37 -3.04 -18.34 -1.73
CA THR A 37 -2.78 -19.77 -1.50
C THR A 37 -2.52 -20.04 -0.02
N ASP A 38 -2.60 -21.31 0.38
CA ASP A 38 -2.09 -21.80 1.66
C ASP A 38 -0.77 -22.54 1.43
N GLU A 39 0.19 -22.36 2.34
CA GLU A 39 1.38 -23.19 2.41
C GLU A 39 1.75 -23.41 3.88
N GLY A 40 1.62 -24.66 4.36
CA GLY A 40 1.99 -25.03 5.72
C GLY A 40 1.18 -24.32 6.82
N GLY A 41 -0.12 -24.05 6.58
CA GLY A 41 -0.97 -23.35 7.53
C GLY A 41 -0.71 -21.84 7.61
N SER A 42 -0.09 -21.27 6.58
CA SER A 42 0.07 -19.83 6.40
C SER A 42 -0.55 -19.41 5.07
N ALA A 43 -1.49 -18.46 5.13
CA ALA A 43 -1.98 -17.84 3.91
C ALA A 43 -0.92 -16.93 3.30
N LEU A 44 -0.75 -17.07 2.00
CA LEU A 44 0.14 -16.28 1.20
C LEU A 44 -0.64 -15.61 0.06
N VAL A 45 -0.20 -14.41 -0.32
CA VAL A 45 -0.69 -13.67 -1.49
C VAL A 45 0.45 -13.46 -2.47
N PHE A 46 0.18 -13.63 -3.77
CA PHE A 46 1.18 -13.35 -4.80
C PHE A 46 1.32 -11.84 -4.99
N ASP A 47 2.51 -11.30 -4.69
CA ASP A 47 2.84 -9.92 -4.97
C ASP A 47 3.32 -9.78 -6.43
N ILE A 48 2.56 -9.02 -7.23
CA ILE A 48 2.82 -8.86 -8.65
C ILE A 48 4.07 -8.03 -8.98
N LEU A 49 4.59 -7.23 -8.05
CA LEU A 49 5.79 -6.41 -8.22
C LEU A 49 7.04 -7.15 -7.72
N ARG A 50 6.96 -7.84 -6.57
CA ARG A 50 8.03 -8.67 -6.01
C ARG A 50 8.13 -10.06 -6.66
N LYS A 51 7.13 -10.45 -7.46
CA LYS A 51 7.05 -11.73 -8.21
C LYS A 51 7.20 -12.98 -7.34
N LYS A 52 6.63 -12.95 -6.13
CA LYS A 52 6.66 -14.07 -5.18
C LYS A 52 5.44 -14.07 -4.28
N TYR A 53 5.15 -15.22 -3.69
CA TYR A 53 4.19 -15.32 -2.60
C TYR A 53 4.78 -14.73 -1.31
N VAL A 54 3.98 -13.92 -0.62
CA VAL A 54 4.32 -13.29 0.66
C VAL A 54 3.21 -13.56 1.67
N ARG A 55 3.53 -13.52 2.96
CA ARG A 55 2.54 -13.75 4.02
C ARG A 55 1.40 -12.73 3.90
N LEU A 56 0.16 -13.23 3.81
CA LEU A 56 -1.03 -12.40 3.76
C LEU A 56 -1.38 -11.90 5.16
N THR A 57 -0.84 -10.74 5.52
CA THR A 57 -1.22 -10.00 6.72
C THR A 57 -2.30 -8.95 6.38
N PRO A 58 -3.02 -8.40 7.37
CA PRO A 58 -3.93 -7.27 7.15
C PRO A 58 -3.28 -6.05 6.48
N GLU A 59 -2.02 -5.76 6.82
CA GLU A 59 -1.24 -4.70 6.20
C GLU A 59 -0.86 -5.04 4.75
N GLU A 60 -0.46 -6.28 4.49
CA GLU A 60 -0.14 -6.75 3.13
C GLU A 60 -1.40 -6.79 2.24
N TRP A 61 -2.56 -7.10 2.79
CA TRP A 61 -3.85 -6.98 2.10
C TRP A 61 -4.08 -5.54 1.61
N VAL A 62 -3.90 -4.55 2.48
CA VAL A 62 -3.99 -3.12 2.12
C VAL A 62 -2.93 -2.76 1.07
N ARG A 63 -1.68 -3.18 1.26
CA ARG A 63 -0.58 -2.90 0.34
C ARG A 63 -0.86 -3.42 -1.07
N GLN A 64 -1.31 -4.66 -1.20
CA GLN A 64 -1.67 -5.23 -2.50
C GLN A 64 -2.82 -4.48 -3.16
N HIS A 65 -3.85 -4.07 -2.40
CA HIS A 65 -4.95 -3.26 -2.96
C HIS A 65 -4.48 -1.90 -3.46
N ILE A 66 -3.61 -1.21 -2.71
CA ILE A 66 -3.03 0.06 -3.15
C ILE A 66 -2.18 -0.11 -4.41
N ILE A 67 -1.34 -1.16 -4.49
CA ILE A 67 -0.53 -1.46 -5.67
C ILE A 67 -1.41 -1.62 -6.91
N HIS A 68 -2.46 -2.45 -6.80
CA HIS A 68 -3.37 -2.68 -7.92
C HIS A 68 -4.19 -1.42 -8.27
N TYR A 69 -4.62 -0.64 -7.29
CA TYR A 69 -5.30 0.63 -7.51
C TYR A 69 -4.40 1.61 -8.31
N PHE A 70 -3.14 1.74 -7.90
CA PHE A 70 -2.15 2.57 -8.59
C PHE A 70 -1.97 2.15 -10.05
N ILE A 71 -1.79 0.85 -10.29
CA ILE A 71 -1.51 0.33 -11.63
C ILE A 71 -2.74 0.40 -12.54
N HIS A 72 -3.88 -0.10 -12.07
CA HIS A 72 -5.03 -0.36 -12.94
C HIS A 72 -5.99 0.81 -13.07
N GLN A 73 -6.03 1.71 -12.08
CA GLN A 73 -6.99 2.83 -12.07
C GLN A 73 -6.30 4.18 -12.18
N LEU A 74 -5.14 4.35 -11.54
CA LEU A 74 -4.42 5.62 -11.56
C LEU A 74 -3.31 5.68 -12.62
N GLY A 75 -3.05 4.58 -13.34
CA GLY A 75 -2.14 4.53 -14.48
C GLY A 75 -0.65 4.55 -14.12
N TYR A 76 -0.28 4.06 -12.93
CA TYR A 76 1.11 4.03 -12.48
C TYR A 76 1.82 2.86 -13.15
N PRO A 77 2.91 3.08 -13.92
CA PRO A 77 3.63 1.98 -14.55
C PRO A 77 4.24 1.05 -13.50
N ALA A 78 3.93 -0.25 -13.56
CA ALA A 78 4.39 -1.23 -12.58
C ALA A 78 5.93 -1.26 -12.41
N GLY A 79 6.69 -1.02 -13.49
CA GLY A 79 8.15 -0.95 -13.46
C GLY A 79 8.72 0.27 -12.73
N LEU A 80 7.88 1.25 -12.38
CA LEU A 80 8.24 2.47 -11.67
C LEU A 80 7.67 2.48 -10.23
N ILE A 81 7.22 1.32 -9.74
CA ILE A 81 6.77 1.14 -8.36
C ILE A 81 7.72 0.17 -7.66
N ALA A 82 8.37 0.62 -6.59
CA ALA A 82 9.12 -0.26 -5.71
C ALA A 82 8.30 -0.58 -4.44
N VAL A 83 8.43 -1.82 -3.99
CA VAL A 83 7.76 -2.34 -2.77
C VAL A 83 8.81 -2.80 -1.78
N GLU A 84 8.65 -2.47 -0.49
CA GLU A 84 9.59 -2.80 0.59
C GLU A 84 11.02 -2.27 0.36
N MET A 85 11.14 -1.12 -0.31
CA MET A 85 12.42 -0.52 -0.64
C MET A 85 13.14 -0.07 0.63
N GLN A 86 14.39 -0.48 0.80
CA GLN A 86 15.21 -0.07 1.93
C GLN A 86 15.76 1.34 1.74
N ILE A 87 15.63 2.17 2.79
CA ILE A 87 16.27 3.47 2.89
C ILE A 87 17.18 3.51 4.12
N ARG A 88 18.27 4.26 4.03
CA ARG A 88 19.15 4.52 5.19
C ARG A 88 18.73 5.84 5.83
N LEU A 89 18.10 5.74 6.98
CA LEU A 89 17.72 6.88 7.82
C LEU A 89 18.70 6.97 8.99
N ASN A 90 19.60 7.96 8.94
CA ASN A 90 20.73 8.08 9.87
C ASN A 90 21.58 6.78 9.86
N ARG A 91 21.71 6.12 11.02
CA ARG A 91 22.43 4.83 11.17
C ARG A 91 21.52 3.61 11.04
N MET A 92 20.23 3.80 10.79
CA MET A 92 19.24 2.72 10.75
C MET A 92 18.76 2.47 9.32
N VAL A 93 18.62 1.20 8.96
CA VAL A 93 17.93 0.80 7.73
C VAL A 93 16.44 0.68 8.03
N ARG A 94 15.63 1.36 7.23
CA ARG A 94 14.16 1.30 7.27
C ARG A 94 13.64 0.82 5.92
N ARG A 95 12.42 0.33 5.88
CA ARG A 95 11.74 -0.06 4.65
C ARG A 95 10.54 0.84 4.44
N CYS A 96 10.35 1.29 3.22
CA CYS A 96 9.16 1.98 2.78
C CYS A 96 8.26 0.97 2.07
N ASP A 97 6.97 1.01 2.34
CA ASP A 97 6.04 0.04 1.77
C ASP A 97 5.93 0.18 0.26
N ILE A 98 5.66 1.39 -0.23
CA ILE A 98 5.52 1.68 -1.65
C ILE A 98 6.24 2.99 -1.97
N ILE A 99 7.10 2.98 -3.00
CA ILE A 99 7.70 4.18 -3.59
C ILE A 99 7.39 4.19 -5.08
N VAL A 100 7.00 5.35 -5.60
CA VAL A 100 6.73 5.56 -7.02
C VAL A 100 7.78 6.48 -7.59
N PHE A 101 8.26 6.16 -8.79
CA PHE A 101 9.35 6.87 -9.46
C PHE A 101 8.90 7.50 -10.78
N ASP A 102 9.65 8.50 -11.24
CA ASP A 102 9.62 8.95 -12.62
C ASP A 102 10.49 8.05 -13.53
N ASN A 103 10.48 8.33 -14.82
CA ASN A 103 11.30 7.61 -15.81
C ASN A 103 12.83 7.82 -15.63
N ALA A 104 13.24 8.83 -14.87
CA ALA A 104 14.65 9.09 -14.55
C ALA A 104 15.09 8.40 -13.25
N GLY A 105 14.18 7.69 -12.57
CA GLY A 105 14.45 7.02 -11.30
C GLY A 105 14.41 7.94 -10.08
N ASN A 106 13.90 9.18 -10.22
CA ASN A 106 13.66 10.05 -9.08
C ASN A 106 12.36 9.64 -8.38
N PRO A 107 12.34 9.56 -7.04
CA PRO A 107 11.13 9.22 -6.31
C PRO A 107 10.14 10.40 -6.37
N LEU A 108 8.89 10.11 -6.69
CA LEU A 108 7.79 11.08 -6.79
C LEU A 108 6.84 11.01 -5.59
N MET A 109 6.63 9.80 -5.07
CA MET A 109 5.71 9.53 -3.97
C MET A 109 6.23 8.41 -3.07
N VAL A 110 5.97 8.53 -1.77
CA VAL A 110 6.07 7.41 -0.80
C VAL A 110 4.72 7.19 -0.14
N THR A 111 4.29 5.93 -0.05
CA THR A 111 3.06 5.53 0.64
C THR A 111 3.39 4.52 1.73
N GLU A 112 2.85 4.76 2.93
CA GLU A 112 2.88 3.84 4.07
C GLU A 112 1.52 3.14 4.20
N CYS A 113 1.54 1.82 4.28
CA CYS A 113 0.37 0.97 4.47
C CYS A 113 0.27 0.52 5.93
N LYS A 114 -0.93 0.48 6.47
CA LYS A 114 -1.24 -0.03 7.81
C LYS A 114 -2.33 -1.11 7.73
N SER A 115 -2.45 -1.91 8.77
CA SER A 115 -3.59 -2.81 8.94
C SER A 115 -4.90 -2.01 8.97
N PHE A 116 -5.94 -2.50 8.29
CA PHE A 116 -7.31 -1.96 8.35
C PHE A 116 -7.91 -1.97 9.77
N THR A 117 -7.32 -2.71 10.70
CA THR A 117 -7.72 -2.72 12.12
C THR A 117 -7.10 -1.57 12.93
N MET A 118 -6.18 -0.80 12.34
CA MET A 118 -5.44 0.26 13.01
C MET A 118 -5.87 1.62 12.48
N PRO A 119 -6.25 2.58 13.35
CA PRO A 119 -6.54 3.94 12.91
C PRO A 119 -5.26 4.62 12.39
N LEU A 120 -5.43 5.51 11.42
CA LEU A 120 -4.33 6.33 10.92
C LEU A 120 -4.03 7.46 11.91
N THR A 121 -3.00 7.25 12.72
CA THR A 121 -2.57 8.18 13.77
C THR A 121 -1.48 9.12 13.29
N LEU A 122 -1.22 10.20 14.04
CA LEU A 122 -0.09 11.12 13.80
C LEU A 122 1.25 10.38 13.65
N ASN A 123 1.47 9.29 14.40
CA ASN A 123 2.69 8.48 14.31
C ASN A 123 2.92 7.87 12.92
N ALA A 124 1.85 7.51 12.20
CA ALA A 124 1.94 6.98 10.85
C ALA A 124 2.37 8.08 9.85
N PHE A 125 1.86 9.30 10.04
CA PHE A 125 2.30 10.46 9.27
C PHE A 125 3.75 10.85 9.56
N GLU A 126 4.14 10.86 10.84
CA GLU A 126 5.53 11.12 11.20
C GLU A 126 6.49 10.10 10.59
N GLN A 127 6.06 8.84 10.43
CA GLN A 127 6.86 7.80 9.79
C GLN A 127 7.13 8.15 8.32
N VAL A 128 6.09 8.48 7.54
CA VAL A 128 6.26 8.83 6.13
C VAL A 128 7.02 10.16 5.96
N ILE A 129 6.81 11.14 6.85
CA ILE A 129 7.58 12.40 6.87
C ILE A 129 9.07 12.13 7.16
N ARG A 130 9.39 11.25 8.12
CA ARG A 130 10.77 10.84 8.38
C ARG A 130 11.41 10.18 7.16
N TYR A 131 10.68 9.33 6.44
CA TYR A 131 11.19 8.75 5.19
C TYR A 131 11.45 9.83 4.15
N ASN A 132 10.56 10.82 4.06
CA ASN A 132 10.72 11.92 3.12
C ASN A 132 11.95 12.81 3.41
N SER A 133 12.49 12.80 4.64
CA SER A 133 13.76 13.48 4.93
C SER A 133 14.93 12.98 4.08
N VAL A 134 14.86 11.74 3.59
CA VAL A 134 15.84 11.11 2.70
C VAL A 134 15.35 11.08 1.26
N LEU A 135 14.08 10.70 1.03
CA LEU A 135 13.54 10.50 -0.31
C LEU A 135 13.29 11.80 -1.08
N LYS A 136 12.97 12.91 -0.40
CA LYS A 136 12.69 14.23 -1.01
C LYS A 136 11.60 14.20 -2.09
N VAL A 137 10.54 13.41 -1.86
CA VAL A 137 9.35 13.35 -2.70
C VAL A 137 8.41 14.53 -2.46
N ASN A 138 7.62 14.85 -3.48
CA ASN A 138 6.57 15.88 -3.42
C ASN A 138 5.23 15.34 -2.93
N TYR A 139 5.04 14.03 -2.92
CA TYR A 139 3.79 13.41 -2.49
C TYR A 139 4.04 12.37 -1.40
N ILE A 140 3.30 12.46 -0.30
CA ILE A 140 3.31 11.44 0.75
C ILE A 140 1.90 10.90 0.94
N ALA A 141 1.80 9.63 1.32
CA ALA A 141 0.52 9.06 1.69
C ALA A 141 0.61 8.04 2.81
N VAL A 142 -0.50 7.88 3.52
CA VAL A 142 -0.72 6.82 4.50
C VAL A 142 -2.11 6.23 4.24
N SER A 143 -2.23 4.90 4.26
CA SER A 143 -3.50 4.20 4.08
C SER A 143 -3.62 2.99 4.99
N ASN A 144 -4.80 2.77 5.56
CA ASN A 144 -5.18 1.49 6.18
C ASN A 144 -6.22 0.75 5.32
N GLY A 145 -6.45 1.20 4.08
CA GLY A 145 -7.43 0.64 3.15
C GLY A 145 -8.86 1.13 3.35
N LEU A 146 -9.24 1.59 4.55
CA LEU A 146 -10.55 2.20 4.83
C LEU A 146 -10.46 3.72 4.73
N ASP A 147 -9.42 4.28 5.33
CA ASP A 147 -9.05 5.68 5.30
C ASP A 147 -7.76 5.85 4.50
N HIS A 148 -7.69 6.97 3.78
CA HIS A 148 -6.55 7.34 2.96
C HIS A 148 -6.23 8.79 3.20
N TYR A 149 -4.97 9.08 3.49
CA TYR A 149 -4.49 10.44 3.55
C TYR A 149 -3.33 10.60 2.59
N CYS A 150 -3.51 11.48 1.61
CA CYS A 150 -2.50 11.85 0.64
C CYS A 150 -2.23 13.35 0.78
N CYS A 151 -0.96 13.74 0.78
CA CYS A 151 -0.57 15.14 0.82
C CYS A 151 0.45 15.45 -0.25
N ARG A 152 0.40 16.68 -0.77
CA ARG A 152 1.41 17.25 -1.66
C ARG A 152 2.20 18.31 -0.91
N MET A 153 3.50 18.38 -1.17
CA MET A 153 4.35 19.46 -0.67
C MET A 153 4.01 20.74 -1.45
N SER A 154 3.67 21.81 -0.73
CA SER A 154 3.49 23.14 -1.31
C SER A 154 4.83 23.84 -1.54
N SER A 155 4.81 24.97 -2.24
CA SER A 155 6.00 25.80 -2.45
C SER A 155 6.58 26.41 -1.19
N ASP A 156 5.79 26.56 -0.11
CA ASP A 156 6.26 27.09 1.17
C ASP A 156 6.81 25.99 2.10
N GLY A 157 6.78 24.73 1.66
CA GLY A 157 7.27 23.57 2.42
C GLY A 157 6.25 22.97 3.38
N SER A 158 4.99 23.43 3.36
CA SER A 158 3.89 22.79 4.09
C SER A 158 3.25 21.64 3.31
N TRP A 159 2.50 20.80 4.01
CA TRP A 159 1.77 19.67 3.42
C TRP A 159 0.31 20.05 3.17
N GLU A 160 -0.09 20.03 1.91
CA GLU A 160 -1.48 20.23 1.48
C GLU A 160 -2.18 18.88 1.32
N TYR A 161 -3.32 18.70 1.99
CA TYR A 161 -4.13 17.49 1.85
C TYR A 161 -4.75 17.40 0.45
N LEU A 162 -4.73 16.19 -0.13
CA LEU A 162 -5.41 15.83 -1.35
C LEU A 162 -6.61 14.94 -1.03
N PRO A 163 -7.80 15.20 -1.62
CA PRO A 163 -9.00 14.42 -1.34
C PRO A 163 -8.92 12.98 -1.84
N ALA A 164 -7.98 12.67 -2.75
CA ALA A 164 -7.74 11.34 -3.27
C ALA A 164 -6.28 11.22 -3.74
N PHE A 165 -5.83 9.99 -3.97
CA PHE A 165 -4.56 9.74 -4.66
C PHE A 165 -4.63 10.33 -6.08
N PRO A 166 -3.62 11.10 -6.51
CA PRO A 166 -3.56 11.64 -7.87
C PRO A 166 -3.33 10.53 -8.90
N ALA A 167 -3.73 10.75 -10.16
CA ALA A 167 -3.30 9.90 -11.26
C ALA A 167 -1.78 10.06 -11.50
N TYR A 168 -1.14 9.06 -12.12
CA TYR A 168 0.32 9.08 -12.31
C TYR A 168 0.79 10.33 -13.05
N HIS A 169 0.07 10.73 -14.10
CA HIS A 169 0.39 11.92 -14.89
C HIS A 169 0.29 13.23 -14.09
N ALA A 170 -0.47 13.25 -12.99
CA ALA A 170 -0.63 14.42 -12.12
C ALA A 170 0.43 14.49 -11.01
N LEU A 171 1.31 13.48 -10.91
CA LEU A 171 2.50 13.55 -10.04
C LEU A 171 3.59 14.45 -10.64
N PHE A 172 3.49 14.73 -11.93
CA PHE A 172 4.31 15.70 -12.64
C PHE A 172 3.59 17.04 -12.55
N GLY A 173 4.29 18.08 -12.08
CA GLY A 173 3.72 19.40 -11.81
C GLY A 173 2.98 20.01 -12.99
#